data_AF-A0A933L894-F1
#
_entry.id   AF-A0A933L894-F1
#
_cell.length_a   1.000
_cell.length_b   1.000
_cell.length_c   1.000
_cell.angle_alpha   90.00
_cell.angle_beta   90.00
_cell.angle_gamma   90.00
#
_symmetry.space_group_name_H-M   'P 1'
#
loop_
_entity.id
_entity.type
_entity.pdbx_description
1 polymer ?
#
loop_
_entity_poly.entity_id
_entity_poly.type
_entity_poly.pdbx_seq_one_letter_code
_entity_poly.pdbx_strand_id
1 'polypeptide(L)'
;MKNPQIILSFINMVKNTDHRIRFIVGTISIGLIIVGIRLVAYQIDPDDEVLSVGVQSTGKIVLAGKFRNDYISRRNADGTNDADFAKNWLIGGFNAPVHKIVIEKSDDYTKHDRIIAVGQFTNFDDAVVGYIARLDKDGNLDRDFANNIGTGFDNTVHTVSIQPNGKILVGGDFTSFNGTKVSFLAKLNPDGTLDSTFNEGDGFDLPVYTIDFIQESQILVGGEFRYYNNSRVSNFVELDETGKRNPASDLKIIN
;
A
#
# COMPACT_ATOMS: atom_id res chain seq x y z
N MET A 1 16.30 -31.19 9.27
CA MET A 1 15.32 -30.33 8.58
C MET A 1 14.88 -29.29 9.59
N LYS A 2 15.26 -28.01 9.42
CA LYS A 2 14.75 -26.93 10.29
C LYS A 2 13.32 -26.64 9.86
N ASN A 3 12.37 -26.69 10.79
CA ASN A 3 10.99 -26.27 10.54
C ASN A 3 10.99 -24.82 10.01
N PRO A 4 10.19 -24.49 8.98
CA PRO A 4 9.99 -23.11 8.59
C PRO A 4 9.35 -22.37 9.77
N GLN A 5 10.02 -21.33 10.26
CA GLN A 5 9.48 -20.44 11.27
C GLN A 5 8.48 -19.51 10.59
N ILE A 6 7.19 -19.65 10.89
CA ILE A 6 6.18 -18.68 10.50
C ILE A 6 6.26 -17.55 11.51
N ILE A 7 6.78 -16.39 11.08
CA ILE A 7 6.80 -15.17 11.89
C ILE A 7 5.54 -14.37 11.54
N LEU A 8 4.57 -14.34 12.47
CA LEU A 8 3.47 -13.37 12.39
C LEU A 8 3.89 -12.08 13.10
N SER A 9 3.81 -10.96 12.38
CA SER A 9 3.99 -9.60 12.89
C SER A 9 2.66 -8.84 12.85
N PHE A 10 2.24 -8.30 13.99
CA PHE A 10 1.09 -7.38 14.07
C PHE A 10 1.57 -6.00 14.56
N ILE A 11 0.88 -4.94 14.12
CA ILE A 11 1.18 -3.55 14.49
C ILE A 11 -0.12 -2.88 14.92
N ASN A 12 -0.11 -2.28 16.11
CA ASN A 12 -1.10 -1.28 16.49
C ASN A 12 -0.39 0.08 16.62
N MET A 13 -0.93 1.08 15.93
CA MET A 13 -0.50 2.46 16.05
C MET A 13 -1.20 3.11 17.24
N VAL A 14 -0.44 3.62 18.20
CA VAL A 14 -0.98 4.43 19.30
C VAL A 14 -0.43 5.85 19.16
N LYS A 15 -1.32 6.79 18.81
CA LYS A 15 -1.01 8.23 18.83
C LYS A 15 -1.11 8.71 20.28
N ASN A 16 0.00 9.19 20.84
CA ASN A 16 0.03 9.69 22.21
C ASN A 16 -0.01 11.23 22.24
N THR A 17 -0.37 11.78 23.39
CA THR A 17 -0.39 13.23 23.66
C THR A 17 0.98 13.90 23.53
N ASP A 18 2.06 13.11 23.61
CA ASP A 18 3.44 13.62 23.62
C ASP A 18 4.07 13.69 22.21
N HIS A 19 3.26 13.70 21.15
CA HIS A 19 3.70 13.75 19.75
C HIS A 19 4.62 12.58 19.34
N ARG A 20 4.54 11.44 20.03
CA ARG A 20 5.27 10.20 19.70
C ARG A 20 4.31 9.19 19.09
N ILE A 21 4.71 8.59 17.97
CA ILE A 21 4.07 7.37 17.47
C ILE A 21 4.80 6.18 18.08
N ARG A 22 4.03 5.29 18.74
CA ARG A 22 4.58 4.04 19.25
C ARG A 22 4.04 2.89 18.40
N PHE A 23 4.95 2.06 17.93
CA PHE A 23 4.63 0.80 17.29
C PHE A 23 4.85 -0.32 18.31
N ILE A 24 3.80 -1.14 18.49
CA ILE A 24 3.93 -2.44 19.14
C ILE A 24 4.27 -3.41 18.02
N VAL A 25 5.55 -3.79 17.90
CA VAL A 25 5.96 -4.86 16.99
C VAL A 25 6.11 -6.13 17.82
N GLY A 26 5.18 -7.07 17.62
CA GLY A 26 5.26 -8.41 18.20
C GLY A 26 5.76 -9.40 17.15
N THR A 27 6.63 -10.34 17.57
CA THR A 27 6.95 -11.53 16.78
C THR A 27 6.38 -12.75 17.50
N ILE A 28 5.54 -13.52 16.81
CA ILE A 28 5.10 -14.84 17.28
C ILE A 28 5.88 -15.88 16.49
N SER A 29 6.69 -16.69 17.17
CA SER A 29 7.32 -17.89 16.61
C SER A 29 6.66 -19.13 17.22
N ILE A 30 6.15 -20.03 16.36
CA ILE A 30 5.59 -21.31 16.78
C ILE A 30 6.76 -22.29 16.92
N GLY A 31 7.13 -22.62 18.17
CA GLY A 31 8.19 -23.57 18.51
C GLY A 31 9.41 -22.90 19.14
N LEU A 32 9.52 -23.02 20.48
CA LEU A 32 10.52 -22.43 21.38
C LEU A 32 10.51 -20.89 21.47
N ILE A 33 9.52 -20.41 22.24
CA ILE A 33 9.39 -19.15 23.00
C ILE A 33 10.52 -18.12 22.82
N ILE A 34 10.19 -17.02 22.14
CA ILE A 34 10.43 -15.65 22.64
C ILE A 34 9.13 -14.87 22.42
N VAL A 35 8.46 -14.46 23.51
CA VAL A 35 7.39 -13.43 23.47
C VAL A 35 8.06 -12.12 23.88
N GLY A 36 8.66 -11.44 22.90
CA GLY A 36 9.18 -10.10 23.07
C GLY A 36 8.25 -9.11 22.40
N ILE A 37 7.38 -8.45 23.17
CA ILE A 37 6.73 -7.24 22.67
C ILE A 37 7.77 -6.12 22.82
N ARG A 38 8.37 -5.70 21.71
CA ARG A 38 9.26 -4.54 21.72
C ARG A 38 8.44 -3.31 21.34
N LEU A 39 8.17 -2.47 22.33
CA LEU A 39 7.60 -1.15 22.10
C LEU A 39 8.72 -0.25 21.58
N VAL A 40 8.64 0.14 20.31
CA VAL A 40 9.56 1.11 19.73
C VAL A 40 8.83 2.44 19.66
N ALA A 41 9.32 3.42 20.42
CA ALA A 41 8.82 4.78 20.35
C ALA A 41 9.65 5.56 19.34
N TYR A 42 8.98 6.21 18.39
CA TYR A 42 9.60 7.07 17.41
C TYR A 42 9.22 8.53 17.67
N GLN A 43 10.20 9.42 17.60
CA GLN A 43 9.97 10.85 17.68
C GLN A 43 9.87 11.39 16.25
N ILE A 44 8.65 11.74 15.85
CA ILE A 44 8.39 12.55 14.65
C ILE A 44 8.53 14.03 15.00
N ASP A 45 8.86 14.87 14.02
CA ASP A 45 8.64 16.31 14.15
C ASP A 45 7.12 16.52 14.39
N PRO A 46 6.68 17.40 15.30
CA PRO A 46 5.26 17.66 15.52
C PRO A 46 4.47 18.03 14.26
N ASP A 47 5.15 18.56 13.24
CA ASP A 47 4.55 18.93 11.95
C ASP A 47 4.51 17.77 10.93
N ASP A 48 5.14 16.63 11.24
CA ASP A 48 5.13 15.44 10.39
C ASP A 48 3.81 14.66 10.55
N GLU A 49 3.26 14.20 9.42
CA GLU A 49 2.09 13.34 9.37
C GLU A 49 2.47 11.98 8.79
N VAL A 50 2.36 10.92 9.59
CA VAL A 50 2.49 9.54 9.10
C VAL A 50 1.12 9.06 8.63
N LEU A 51 1.00 8.82 7.33
CA LEU A 51 -0.22 8.34 6.68
C LEU A 51 -0.25 6.82 6.53
N SER A 52 0.93 6.19 6.39
CA SER A 52 1.03 4.75 6.19
C SER A 52 2.32 4.16 6.75
N VAL A 53 2.24 2.89 7.13
CA VAL A 53 3.33 2.15 7.76
C VAL A 53 3.36 0.73 7.20
N GLY A 54 4.56 0.27 6.84
CA GLY A 54 4.82 -1.08 6.36
C GLY A 54 6.02 -1.68 7.09
N VAL A 55 5.99 -2.99 7.32
CA VAL A 55 7.13 -3.71 7.90
C VAL A 55 7.64 -4.73 6.91
N GLN A 56 8.92 -4.58 6.55
CA GLN A 56 9.63 -5.54 5.72
C GLN A 56 9.94 -6.80 6.53
N SER A 57 10.13 -7.92 5.85
CA SER A 57 10.47 -9.25 6.39
C SER A 57 11.77 -9.25 7.20
N THR A 58 12.62 -8.25 7.00
CA THR A 58 13.83 -7.99 7.81
C THR A 58 13.55 -7.35 9.17
N GLY A 59 12.29 -6.95 9.44
CA GLY A 59 11.89 -6.17 10.61
C GLY A 59 12.08 -4.66 10.46
N LYS A 60 12.63 -4.18 9.34
CA LYS A 60 12.71 -2.73 9.05
C LYS A 60 11.31 -2.13 8.87
N ILE A 61 11.12 -0.92 9.37
CA ILE A 61 9.83 -0.21 9.39
C ILE A 61 9.89 0.93 8.38
N VAL A 62 9.01 0.90 7.39
CA VAL A 62 8.83 1.95 6.39
C VAL A 62 7.68 2.84 6.85
N LEU A 63 7.91 4.15 6.86
CA LEU A 63 6.93 5.18 7.20
C LEU A 63 6.70 6.02 5.95
N ALA A 64 5.46 6.28 5.60
CA ALA A 64 5.08 7.13 4.49
C ALA A 64 4.07 8.19 4.94
N GLY A 65 4.12 9.37 4.34
CA GLY A 65 3.22 10.46 4.67
C GLY A 65 3.73 11.80 4.20
N LYS A 66 3.52 12.82 5.04
CA LYS A 66 3.99 14.19 4.83
C LYS A 66 5.02 14.51 5.90
N PHE A 67 6.29 14.45 5.54
CA PHE A 67 7.38 14.86 6.43
C PHE A 67 7.96 16.18 5.96
N ARG A 68 8.61 16.90 6.85
CA ARG A 68 9.14 18.25 6.58
C ARG A 68 10.02 18.35 5.32
N ASN A 69 10.78 17.29 5.02
CA ASN A 69 11.74 17.25 3.91
C ASN A 69 11.63 16.00 3.02
N ASP A 70 10.64 15.14 3.26
CA ASP A 70 10.49 13.86 2.55
C ASP A 70 9.03 13.37 2.68
N TYR A 71 8.67 12.32 1.96
CA TYR A 71 7.36 11.69 2.01
C TYR A 71 7.44 10.21 2.38
N ILE A 72 8.64 9.66 2.54
CA ILE A 72 8.88 8.31 3.02
C ILE A 72 10.18 8.25 3.81
N SER A 73 10.27 7.37 4.81
CA SER A 73 11.52 7.12 5.51
C SER A 73 11.54 5.70 6.07
N ARG A 74 12.72 5.19 6.39
CA ARG A 74 12.86 3.84 6.95
C ARG A 74 13.61 3.82 8.28
N ARG A 75 13.18 2.93 9.17
CA ARG A 75 13.84 2.61 10.43
C ARG A 75 14.34 1.18 10.42
N ASN A 76 15.46 0.97 11.10
CA ASN A 76 15.93 -0.37 11.44
C ASN A 76 14.94 -1.06 12.39
N ALA A 77 15.04 -2.38 12.52
CA ALA A 77 14.20 -3.16 13.44
C ALA A 77 14.35 -2.71 14.90
N ASP A 78 15.48 -2.08 15.23
CA ASP A 78 15.72 -1.52 16.56
C ASP A 78 15.09 -0.13 16.78
N GLY A 79 14.52 0.49 15.75
CA GLY A 79 13.91 1.81 15.78
C GLY A 79 14.83 2.96 15.37
N THR A 80 16.11 2.71 15.16
CA THR A 80 17.06 3.74 14.68
C THR A 80 16.81 4.09 13.22
N ASN A 81 17.27 5.26 12.78
CA ASN A 81 17.18 5.66 11.37
C ASN A 81 18.00 4.71 10.49
N ASP A 82 17.41 4.23 9.40
CA ASP A 82 18.12 3.46 8.39
C ASP A 82 18.78 4.42 7.38
N ALA A 83 20.04 4.75 7.61
CA ALA A 83 20.79 5.69 6.77
C ALA A 83 21.16 5.15 5.38
N ASP A 84 20.98 3.84 5.14
CA ASP A 84 21.24 3.24 3.84
C ASP A 84 20.00 3.26 2.92
N PHE A 85 18.82 3.48 3.48
CA PHE A 85 17.62 3.70 2.68
C PHE A 85 17.66 5.06 1.99
N ALA A 86 17.20 5.12 0.73
CA ALA A 86 17.09 6.34 -0.06
C ALA A 86 18.44 7.07 -0.32
N LYS A 87 19.57 6.42 -0.05
CA LYS A 87 20.91 7.05 -0.09
C LYS A 87 21.33 7.52 -1.49
N ASN A 88 20.77 6.94 -2.54
CA ASN A 88 21.12 7.23 -3.93
C ASN A 88 20.11 8.13 -4.65
N TRP A 89 19.15 8.71 -3.93
CA TRP A 89 18.17 9.60 -4.54
C TRP A 89 18.84 10.86 -5.08
N LEU A 90 18.50 11.21 -6.32
CA LEU A 90 19.18 12.29 -7.03
C LEU A 90 18.64 13.67 -6.63
N ILE A 91 17.32 13.79 -6.45
CA ILE A 91 16.64 15.06 -6.18
C ILE A 91 15.57 14.98 -5.09
N GLY A 92 15.61 13.95 -4.25
CA GLY A 92 14.76 13.83 -3.06
C GLY A 92 13.55 12.89 -3.20
N GLY A 93 13.54 12.00 -4.19
CA GLY A 93 12.53 10.95 -4.29
C GLY A 93 11.16 11.50 -4.70
N PHE A 94 10.14 11.30 -3.86
CA PHE A 94 8.77 11.71 -4.17
C PHE A 94 8.60 13.24 -4.17
N ASN A 95 7.82 13.79 -5.10
CA ASN A 95 7.57 15.23 -5.17
C ASN A 95 6.33 15.71 -4.39
N ALA A 96 5.53 14.80 -3.85
CA ALA A 96 4.34 15.10 -3.04
C ALA A 96 4.03 13.94 -2.07
N PRO A 97 3.07 14.12 -1.14
CA PRO A 97 2.76 13.11 -0.12
C PRO A 97 2.47 11.71 -0.66
N VAL A 98 3.04 10.72 0.03
CA VAL A 98 2.71 9.30 -0.14
C VAL A 98 1.58 8.97 0.85
N HIS A 99 0.40 8.62 0.32
CA HIS A 99 -0.78 8.31 1.14
C HIS A 99 -0.72 6.89 1.70
N LYS A 100 -0.33 5.92 0.87
CA LYS A 100 -0.28 4.52 1.28
C LYS A 100 0.95 3.81 0.75
N ILE A 101 1.51 2.94 1.57
CA ILE A 101 2.51 1.96 1.17
C ILE A 101 2.01 0.55 1.45
N VAL A 102 2.47 -0.39 0.64
CA VAL A 102 2.36 -1.83 0.89
C VAL A 102 3.70 -2.49 0.66
N ILE A 103 3.99 -3.50 1.47
CA ILE A 103 5.22 -4.29 1.34
C ILE A 103 4.92 -5.47 0.42
N GLU A 104 5.51 -5.45 -0.77
CA GLU A 104 5.49 -6.58 -1.68
C GLU A 104 6.55 -7.57 -1.23
N LYS A 105 6.11 -8.56 -0.45
CA LYS A 105 6.99 -9.59 0.10
C LYS A 105 7.59 -10.41 -1.03
N SER A 106 8.85 -10.79 -0.88
CA SER A 106 9.47 -11.72 -1.80
C SER A 106 9.30 -13.17 -1.34
N ASP A 107 8.88 -14.03 -2.27
CA ASP A 107 8.84 -15.48 -2.06
C ASP A 107 10.23 -16.14 -2.18
N ASP A 108 11.19 -15.38 -2.72
CA ASP A 108 12.58 -15.81 -2.92
C ASP A 108 13.46 -15.16 -1.86
N TYR A 109 14.05 -15.96 -0.96
CA TYR A 109 14.94 -15.49 0.10
C TYR A 109 16.19 -14.75 -0.41
N THR A 110 16.54 -14.87 -1.69
CA THR A 110 17.62 -14.11 -2.34
C THR A 110 17.17 -12.75 -2.85
N LYS A 111 15.86 -12.57 -3.03
CA LYS A 111 15.23 -11.29 -3.34
C LYS A 111 14.75 -10.65 -2.05
N HIS A 112 14.74 -9.33 -2.07
CA HIS A 112 14.35 -8.54 -0.91
C HIS A 112 12.98 -7.93 -1.15
N ASP A 113 12.24 -7.71 -0.06
CA ASP A 113 10.94 -7.04 -0.12
C ASP A 113 11.03 -5.72 -0.87
N ARG A 114 10.04 -5.49 -1.72
CA ARG A 114 9.83 -4.23 -2.43
C ARG A 114 8.73 -3.43 -1.74
N ILE A 115 8.64 -2.15 -2.07
CA ILE A 115 7.66 -1.23 -1.50
C ILE A 115 6.85 -0.68 -2.66
N ILE A 116 5.53 -0.82 -2.64
CA ILE A 116 4.66 -0.07 -3.56
C ILE A 116 4.10 1.11 -2.78
N ALA A 117 4.30 2.30 -3.30
CA ALA A 117 3.83 3.56 -2.77
C ALA A 117 2.80 4.16 -3.71
N VAL A 118 1.75 4.77 -3.14
CA VAL A 118 0.73 5.54 -3.86
C VAL A 118 0.41 6.83 -3.12
N GLY A 119 -0.01 7.87 -3.84
CA GLY A 119 -0.32 9.15 -3.22
C GLY A 119 -0.64 10.26 -4.21
N GLN A 120 -0.23 11.47 -3.85
CA GLN A 120 -0.42 12.70 -4.64
C GLN A 120 0.76 13.03 -5.56
N PHE A 121 1.84 12.24 -5.49
CA PHE A 121 3.04 12.48 -6.27
C PHE A 121 2.84 12.14 -7.74
N THR A 122 3.43 12.94 -8.62
CA THR A 122 3.48 12.66 -10.06
C THR A 122 4.83 12.11 -10.48
N ASN A 123 5.85 12.37 -9.67
CA ASN A 123 7.24 12.08 -9.98
C ASN A 123 7.95 11.39 -8.82
N PHE A 124 8.91 10.55 -9.17
CA PHE A 124 9.96 10.05 -8.29
C PHE A 124 11.30 10.39 -8.92
N ASP A 125 12.11 11.18 -8.22
CA ASP A 125 13.29 11.83 -8.78
C ASP A 125 12.96 12.46 -10.16
N ASP A 126 13.64 12.00 -11.22
CA ASP A 126 13.50 12.45 -12.60
C ASP A 126 12.42 11.69 -13.40
N ALA A 127 11.84 10.63 -12.83
CA ALA A 127 10.87 9.77 -13.50
C ALA A 127 9.43 10.22 -13.22
N VAL A 128 8.60 10.24 -14.27
CA VAL A 128 7.14 10.30 -14.12
C VAL A 128 6.65 8.91 -13.72
N VAL A 129 5.87 8.83 -12.65
CA VAL A 129 5.38 7.56 -12.09
C VAL A 129 3.86 7.53 -11.93
N GLY A 130 3.17 8.65 -12.20
CA GLY A 130 1.70 8.68 -12.31
C GLY A 130 0.99 8.15 -11.07
N TYR A 131 1.32 8.71 -9.89
CA TYR A 131 0.69 8.43 -8.59
C TYR A 131 0.93 7.02 -8.00
N ILE A 132 1.78 6.21 -8.62
CA ILE A 132 2.21 4.91 -8.10
C ILE A 132 3.69 4.65 -8.39
N ALA A 133 4.47 4.26 -7.38
CA ALA A 133 5.87 3.87 -7.58
C ALA A 133 6.13 2.55 -6.89
N ARG A 134 6.95 1.70 -7.52
CA ARG A 134 7.56 0.55 -6.85
C ARG A 134 9.02 0.84 -6.56
N LEU A 135 9.43 0.61 -5.33
CA LEU A 135 10.81 0.77 -4.87
C LEU A 135 11.42 -0.59 -4.54
N ASP A 136 12.72 -0.71 -4.77
CA ASP A 136 13.52 -1.82 -4.31
C ASP A 136 13.74 -1.80 -2.78
N LYS A 137 14.51 -2.76 -2.29
CA LYS A 137 14.82 -2.91 -0.87
C LYS A 137 15.71 -1.82 -0.28
N ASP A 138 16.28 -0.93 -1.07
CA ASP A 138 17.07 0.20 -0.62
C ASP A 138 16.35 1.53 -0.89
N GLY A 139 15.13 1.48 -1.44
CA GLY A 139 14.31 2.64 -1.75
C GLY A 139 14.55 3.23 -3.13
N ASN A 140 15.31 2.57 -4.01
CA ASN A 140 15.48 3.05 -5.38
C ASN A 140 14.28 2.66 -6.24
N LEU A 141 13.96 3.47 -7.24
CA LEU A 141 12.86 3.21 -8.16
C LEU A 141 13.10 1.93 -8.98
N ASP A 142 12.10 1.04 -8.99
CA ASP A 142 11.98 -0.04 -9.97
C ASP A 142 11.58 0.56 -11.32
N ARG A 143 12.59 0.76 -12.19
CA ARG A 143 12.39 1.41 -13.49
C ARG A 143 11.63 0.55 -14.48
N ASP A 144 11.67 -0.78 -14.37
CA ASP A 144 10.90 -1.66 -15.24
C ASP A 144 9.41 -1.53 -14.93
N PHE A 145 9.05 -1.49 -13.64
CA PHE A 145 7.69 -1.20 -13.22
C PHE A 145 7.23 0.19 -13.69
N ALA A 146 8.05 1.23 -13.47
CA ALA A 146 7.71 2.59 -13.87
C ALA A 146 7.48 2.71 -15.40
N ASN A 147 8.30 2.04 -16.20
CA ASN A 147 8.13 2.02 -17.65
C ASN A 147 6.82 1.33 -18.09
N ASN A 148 6.43 0.25 -17.42
CA ASN A 148 5.15 -0.43 -17.68
C ASN A 148 3.94 0.38 -17.23
N ILE A 149 4.09 1.17 -16.15
CA ILE A 149 3.07 2.13 -15.70
C ILE A 149 2.88 3.24 -16.73
N GLY A 150 3.92 3.70 -17.42
CA GLY A 150 3.81 4.74 -18.44
C GLY A 150 3.43 6.10 -17.83
N THR A 151 2.35 6.71 -18.33
CA THR A 151 1.80 7.94 -17.73
C THR A 151 1.05 7.68 -16.42
N GLY A 152 0.66 6.43 -16.16
CA GLY A 152 -0.01 5.99 -14.94
C GLY A 152 -1.44 6.51 -14.80
N PHE A 153 -1.83 6.78 -13.56
CA PHE A 153 -3.15 7.34 -13.22
C PHE A 153 -3.20 8.84 -13.52
N ASP A 154 -4.40 9.36 -13.78
CA ASP A 154 -4.63 10.78 -14.06
C ASP A 154 -4.91 11.64 -12.82
N ASN A 155 -5.02 11.04 -11.65
CA ASN A 155 -5.31 11.73 -10.40
C ASN A 155 -4.79 10.94 -9.18
N THR A 156 -4.93 11.56 -8.01
CA THR A 156 -4.49 11.03 -6.72
C THR A 156 -4.95 9.61 -6.48
N VAL A 157 -4.02 8.78 -6.03
CA VAL A 157 -4.29 7.41 -5.58
C VAL A 157 -4.25 7.38 -4.06
N HIS A 158 -5.35 6.94 -3.45
CA HIS A 158 -5.52 6.94 -1.98
C HIS A 158 -5.14 5.62 -1.34
N THR A 159 -5.37 4.51 -2.03
CA THR A 159 -5.16 3.18 -1.48
C THR A 159 -4.58 2.22 -2.50
N VAL A 160 -3.81 1.27 -2.00
CA VAL A 160 -3.24 0.15 -2.72
C VAL A 160 -3.25 -1.08 -1.81
N SER A 161 -3.50 -2.25 -2.38
CA SER A 161 -3.46 -3.56 -1.72
C SER A 161 -2.93 -4.62 -2.68
N ILE A 162 -2.15 -5.59 -2.19
CA ILE A 162 -1.54 -6.65 -3.01
C ILE A 162 -2.24 -7.98 -2.70
N GLN A 163 -2.65 -8.70 -3.74
CA GLN A 163 -3.16 -10.06 -3.65
C GLN A 163 -2.00 -11.06 -3.56
N PRO A 164 -2.18 -12.26 -2.98
CA PRO A 164 -1.11 -13.27 -2.87
C PRO A 164 -0.50 -13.72 -4.20
N ASN A 165 -1.25 -13.60 -5.31
CA ASN A 165 -0.74 -13.84 -6.66
C ASN A 165 0.09 -12.68 -7.24
N GLY A 166 0.36 -11.64 -6.46
CA GLY A 166 1.11 -10.45 -6.85
C GLY A 166 0.32 -9.39 -7.61
N LYS A 167 -0.98 -9.61 -7.90
CA LYS A 167 -1.82 -8.56 -8.52
C LYS A 167 -2.08 -7.44 -7.53
N ILE A 168 -2.20 -6.22 -8.06
CA ILE A 168 -2.24 -4.99 -7.28
C ILE A 168 -3.61 -4.34 -7.48
N LEU A 169 -4.35 -4.10 -6.41
CA LEU A 169 -5.61 -3.35 -6.43
C LEU A 169 -5.31 -1.91 -5.99
N VAL A 170 -5.82 -0.95 -6.74
CA VAL A 170 -5.52 0.47 -6.57
C VAL A 170 -6.83 1.26 -6.58
N GLY A 171 -7.02 2.15 -5.60
CA GLY A 171 -8.23 2.98 -5.47
C GLY A 171 -7.90 4.45 -5.23
N GLY A 172 -8.66 5.36 -5.83
CA GLY A 172 -8.36 6.79 -5.76
C GLY A 172 -9.42 7.71 -6.38
N ASP A 173 -8.99 8.92 -6.72
CA ASP A 173 -9.78 9.95 -7.42
C ASP A 173 -9.63 9.89 -8.95
N PHE A 174 -8.91 8.89 -9.46
CA PHE A 174 -8.59 8.76 -10.88
C PHE A 174 -9.79 8.28 -11.69
N THR A 175 -9.80 8.69 -12.96
CA THR A 175 -10.81 8.28 -13.95
C THR A 175 -10.21 7.58 -15.15
N SER A 176 -8.87 7.54 -15.23
CA SER A 176 -8.16 6.83 -16.27
C SER A 176 -6.79 6.31 -15.81
N PHE A 177 -6.32 5.30 -16.53
CA PHE A 177 -4.96 4.76 -16.46
C PHE A 177 -4.40 4.70 -17.89
N ASN A 178 -3.31 5.43 -18.17
CA ASN A 178 -2.74 5.55 -19.52
C ASN A 178 -3.77 5.93 -20.61
N GLY A 179 -4.71 6.81 -20.27
CA GLY A 179 -5.79 7.24 -21.17
C GLY A 179 -6.90 6.19 -21.37
N THR A 180 -6.79 5.00 -20.79
CA THR A 180 -7.88 4.02 -20.73
C THR A 180 -8.79 4.36 -19.56
N LYS A 181 -10.10 4.45 -19.80
CA LYS A 181 -11.09 4.72 -18.74
C LYS A 181 -11.05 3.61 -17.68
N VAL A 182 -10.84 3.99 -16.42
CA VAL A 182 -10.90 3.13 -15.24
C VAL A 182 -11.46 3.96 -14.09
N SER A 183 -12.61 3.58 -13.54
CA SER A 183 -13.39 4.47 -12.68
C SER A 183 -13.08 4.21 -11.21
N PHE A 184 -12.11 4.96 -10.65
CA PHE A 184 -11.75 5.00 -9.22
C PHE A 184 -11.20 3.69 -8.62
N LEU A 185 -11.30 2.55 -9.30
CA LEU A 185 -10.71 1.27 -8.90
C LEU A 185 -10.02 0.60 -10.09
N ALA A 186 -8.75 0.23 -9.94
CA ALA A 186 -7.98 -0.47 -10.95
C ALA A 186 -7.36 -1.74 -10.39
N LYS A 187 -7.17 -2.73 -11.25
CA LYS A 187 -6.34 -3.90 -10.97
C LYS A 187 -5.16 -3.89 -11.93
N LEU A 188 -3.96 -4.03 -11.39
CA LEU A 188 -2.72 -4.13 -12.15
C LEU A 188 -2.13 -5.53 -12.00
N ASN A 189 -1.45 -6.00 -13.05
CA ASN A 189 -0.58 -7.15 -12.98
C ASN A 189 0.68 -6.84 -12.15
N PRO A 190 1.43 -7.86 -11.69
CA PRO A 190 2.63 -7.64 -10.89
C PRO A 190 3.71 -6.81 -11.57
N ASP A 191 3.69 -6.69 -12.90
CA ASP A 191 4.63 -5.88 -13.67
C ASP A 191 4.21 -4.41 -13.80
N GLY A 192 3.03 -4.02 -13.31
CA GLY A 192 2.47 -2.67 -13.40
C GLY A 192 1.50 -2.45 -14.55
N THR A 193 1.35 -3.42 -15.47
CA THR A 193 0.38 -3.30 -16.56
C THR A 193 -1.05 -3.43 -16.08
N LEU A 194 -2.00 -2.77 -16.75
CA LEU A 194 -3.43 -2.87 -16.41
C LEU A 194 -3.95 -4.31 -16.65
N ASP A 195 -4.63 -4.86 -15.65
CA ASP A 195 -5.31 -6.15 -15.77
C ASP A 195 -6.67 -5.98 -16.45
N SER A 196 -6.71 -6.14 -17.78
CA SER A 196 -7.94 -6.01 -18.58
C SER A 196 -8.99 -7.09 -18.30
N THR A 197 -8.68 -8.11 -17.50
CA THR A 197 -9.67 -9.12 -17.07
C THR A 197 -10.50 -8.68 -15.87
N PHE A 198 -10.09 -7.62 -15.18
CA PHE A 198 -10.86 -7.01 -14.11
C PHE A 198 -11.96 -6.11 -14.69
N ASN A 199 -13.15 -6.67 -14.83
CA ASN A 199 -14.26 -6.01 -15.51
C ASN A 199 -15.21 -5.38 -14.49
N GLU A 200 -15.01 -4.10 -14.22
CA GLU A 200 -15.88 -3.33 -13.35
C GLU A 200 -17.05 -2.67 -14.09
N GLY A 201 -17.24 -2.90 -15.39
CA GLY A 201 -18.25 -2.21 -16.20
C GLY A 201 -18.10 -0.69 -16.16
N ASP A 202 -19.12 0.03 -15.67
CA ASP A 202 -19.05 1.48 -15.46
C ASP A 202 -18.28 1.87 -14.19
N GLY A 203 -18.01 0.89 -13.30
CA GLY A 203 -17.25 1.06 -12.06
C GLY A 203 -18.02 1.81 -10.97
N PHE A 204 -17.27 2.47 -10.09
CA PHE A 204 -17.81 3.35 -9.05
C PHE A 204 -18.13 4.74 -9.60
N ASP A 205 -19.05 5.47 -8.95
CA ASP A 205 -19.41 6.85 -9.33
C ASP A 205 -18.59 7.93 -8.62
N LEU A 206 -17.92 7.58 -7.52
CA LEU A 206 -17.10 8.49 -6.70
C LEU A 206 -15.87 7.75 -6.16
N PRO A 207 -14.90 8.47 -5.58
CA PRO A 207 -13.62 7.92 -5.16
C PRO A 207 -13.67 6.73 -4.22
N VAL A 208 -12.69 5.84 -4.39
CA VAL A 208 -12.37 4.74 -3.49
C VAL A 208 -11.26 5.18 -2.54
N TYR A 209 -11.49 5.02 -1.23
CA TYR A 209 -10.55 5.41 -0.19
C TYR A 209 -9.87 4.23 0.51
N THR A 210 -10.48 3.04 0.49
CA THR A 210 -9.88 1.87 1.11
C THR A 210 -10.22 0.58 0.36
N ILE A 211 -9.27 -0.35 0.38
CA ILE A 211 -9.39 -1.69 -0.18
C ILE A 211 -8.78 -2.65 0.83
N ASP A 212 -9.52 -3.69 1.19
CA ASP A 212 -9.06 -4.79 2.02
C ASP A 212 -9.56 -6.13 1.46
N PHE A 213 -9.08 -7.24 2.00
CA PHE A 213 -9.47 -8.58 1.58
C PHE A 213 -10.00 -9.38 2.75
N ILE A 214 -11.17 -10.00 2.58
CA ILE A 214 -11.68 -11.01 3.52
C ILE A 214 -10.98 -12.35 3.25
N GLN A 215 -10.79 -12.64 1.98
CA GLN A 215 -10.07 -13.79 1.42
C GLN A 215 -9.55 -13.39 0.02
N GLU A 216 -8.69 -14.20 -0.60
CA GLU A 216 -8.06 -13.84 -1.89
C GLU A 216 -9.05 -13.42 -2.97
N SER A 217 -10.23 -14.06 -2.99
CA SER A 217 -11.30 -13.81 -3.96
C SER A 217 -12.42 -12.89 -3.46
N GLN A 218 -12.31 -12.30 -2.26
CA GLN A 218 -13.29 -11.34 -1.73
C GLN A 218 -12.61 -10.04 -1.36
N ILE A 219 -12.91 -9.02 -2.15
CA ILE A 219 -12.35 -7.68 -2.07
C ILE A 219 -13.39 -6.80 -1.40
N LEU A 220 -13.04 -6.21 -0.27
CA LEU A 220 -13.85 -5.18 0.39
C LEU A 220 -13.36 -3.81 -0.06
N VAL A 221 -14.27 -3.02 -0.62
CA VAL A 221 -13.97 -1.67 -1.13
C VAL A 221 -14.81 -0.67 -0.34
N GLY A 222 -14.20 0.43 0.10
CA GLY A 222 -14.89 1.52 0.81
C GLY A 222 -14.51 2.90 0.27
N GLY A 223 -15.45 3.84 0.26
CA GLY A 223 -15.25 5.16 -0.34
C GLY A 223 -16.45 6.09 -0.15
N GLU A 224 -16.59 7.07 -1.04
CA GLU A 224 -17.72 8.02 -1.05
C GLU A 224 -18.85 7.63 -2.01
N PHE A 225 -18.63 6.57 -2.80
CA PHE A 225 -19.54 6.10 -3.84
C PHE A 225 -20.93 5.76 -3.34
N ARG A 226 -21.88 5.96 -4.23
CA ARG A 226 -23.31 5.68 -4.05
C ARG A 226 -23.79 4.66 -5.07
N TYR A 227 -23.04 4.48 -6.16
CA TYR A 227 -23.34 3.55 -7.22
C TYR A 227 -22.11 2.71 -7.58
N TYR A 228 -22.38 1.45 -7.92
CA TYR A 228 -21.45 0.56 -8.58
C TYR A 228 -22.18 -0.07 -9.76
N ASN A 229 -21.67 0.10 -10.99
CA ASN A 229 -22.35 -0.34 -12.21
C ASN A 229 -23.81 0.12 -12.30
N ASN A 230 -24.06 1.41 -12.08
CA ASN A 230 -25.39 2.04 -12.07
C ASN A 230 -26.37 1.46 -11.03
N SER A 231 -25.92 0.57 -10.14
CA SER A 231 -26.72 0.02 -9.06
C SER A 231 -26.38 0.72 -7.75
N ARG A 232 -27.41 1.15 -7.00
CA ARG A 232 -27.21 1.81 -5.72
C ARG A 232 -26.56 0.84 -4.72
N VAL A 233 -25.55 1.33 -4.02
CA VAL A 233 -24.79 0.60 -2.99
C VAL A 233 -24.62 1.44 -1.74
N SER A 234 -24.19 0.81 -0.65
CA SER A 234 -23.65 1.52 0.51
C SER A 234 -22.28 2.12 0.15
N ASN A 235 -21.70 2.91 1.06
CA ASN A 235 -20.33 3.43 0.92
C ASN A 235 -19.22 2.37 1.13
N PHE A 236 -19.63 1.09 1.12
CA PHE A 236 -18.76 -0.08 1.04
C PHE A 236 -19.44 -1.16 0.19
N VAL A 237 -18.65 -1.97 -0.53
CA VAL A 237 -19.12 -3.08 -1.39
C VAL A 237 -18.12 -4.24 -1.30
N GLU A 238 -18.63 -5.48 -1.38
CA GLU A 238 -17.82 -6.66 -1.68
C GLU A 238 -17.81 -6.98 -3.19
N LEU A 239 -16.61 -7.11 -3.75
CA LEU A 239 -16.35 -7.57 -5.11
C LEU A 239 -15.63 -8.93 -5.10
N ASP A 240 -15.83 -9.72 -6.15
CA ASP A 240 -14.99 -10.88 -6.42
C ASP A 240 -13.68 -10.50 -7.13
N GLU A 241 -12.82 -11.50 -7.39
CA GLU A 241 -11.51 -11.31 -8.04
C GLU A 241 -11.56 -10.72 -9.46
N THR A 242 -12.72 -10.80 -10.12
CA THR A 242 -12.98 -10.25 -11.46
C THR A 242 -13.55 -8.84 -11.41
N GLY A 243 -13.86 -8.34 -10.21
CA GLY A 243 -14.52 -7.06 -9.97
C GLY A 243 -16.02 -7.18 -9.88
N LYS A 244 -16.63 -8.35 -10.05
CA LYS A 244 -18.08 -8.48 -9.99
C LYS A 244 -18.58 -8.37 -8.56
N ARG A 245 -19.57 -7.50 -8.34
CA ARG A 245 -20.23 -7.32 -7.04
C ARG A 245 -21.01 -8.56 -6.60
N ASN A 246 -20.97 -8.83 -5.29
CA ASN A 246 -21.81 -9.82 -4.62
C ASN A 246 -22.88 -9.15 -3.71
N PRO A 247 -24.11 -8.89 -4.21
CA PRO A 247 -25.12 -8.17 -3.43
C PRO A 247 -25.60 -8.90 -2.18
N ALA A 248 -25.45 -10.22 -2.11
CA ALA A 248 -25.94 -11.03 -0.99
C ALA A 248 -25.04 -10.92 0.26
N SER A 249 -23.78 -10.52 0.09
CA SER A 249 -22.82 -10.40 1.18
C SER A 249 -22.74 -8.99 1.77
N ASP A 250 -23.04 -7.95 0.98
CA ASP A 250 -23.17 -6.56 1.44
C ASP A 250 -24.13 -6.44 2.65
N LEU A 251 -25.17 -7.26 2.71
CA LEU A 251 -26.18 -7.30 3.79
C LEU A 251 -25.73 -8.03 5.05
N LYS A 252 -24.75 -8.94 4.95
CA LYS A 252 -24.27 -9.73 6.10
C LYS A 252 -23.26 -8.97 6.95
N ILE A 253 -22.64 -7.93 6.41
CA ILE A 253 -21.68 -7.07 7.12
C ILE A 253 -22.41 -6.09 8.06
N ILE A 254 -23.73 -5.91 7.90
CA ILE A 254 -24.56 -4.97 8.66
C ILE A 254 -25.19 -5.60 9.92
N ASN A 255 -25.15 -6.94 10.08
CA ASN A 255 -25.72 -7.68 11.22
C ASN A 255 -24.63 -8.32 12.09
#